data_AF-A0A7J8M7Q5-F1
#
_entry.id   AF-A0A7J8M7Q5-F1
#
_cell.length_a   1.000
_cell.length_b   1.000
_cell.length_c   1.000
_cell.angle_alpha   90.00
_cell.angle_beta   90.00
_cell.angle_gamma   90.00
#
_symmetry.space_group_name_H-M   'P 1'
#
loop_
_entity.id
_entity.type
_entity.pdbx_description
1 polymer ?
#
loop_
_entity_poly.entity_id
_entity_poly.type
_entity_poly.pdbx_seq_one_letter_code
_entity_poly.pdbx_strand_id
1 'polypeptide(L)'
;MNSPRSKSYSLEVEIHGISVFYIMQVQNLPFIQNIEKRIQSASQLLNASLGHCFVDGLEHRDVNAIYNCLRAYAAVDNNGNAEEIFRTTIVAPFIQNVIPHGSSGGVVAASGDELENDYQQIKNHVKNDFKFLLEIASAENSGLHVFDFLANSILKEVLEAIQKGKPGAFSPGRPKEFLKNYKASLDFLAYLEGYCPTSAAVARFRAAPSYVEFMKQWNVGVYFSLRFQEIAGALDSALTAPGLVLVQNSDSGEEYSLNLTLKQSVTLLDSLRSCWNEEVLVLSCSDKFLRLSLQLLSRYSNWLSSGLAARKKGSAGSNPGCEWALSAAPDDFVYVIHDINCLGKEISGAYLDHVLRVLSSCSTEVLDLVKQSILHCGKSLDDLLPLVINTIKEALVQKSVEVSITMLNILLICISVVKVCALGLSYQKQKPLRSFWVRCMSGVLRHLFLLGKKRSSN
;
A
#
# COMPACT_ATOMS: atom_id res chain seq x y z
N MET A 1 -35.64 50.11 -0.76
CA MET A 1 -34.93 50.31 -2.04
C MET A 1 -34.95 48.99 -2.78
N ASN A 2 -35.85 48.82 -3.77
CA ASN A 2 -35.87 47.64 -4.62
C ASN A 2 -34.66 47.68 -5.54
N SER A 3 -33.75 46.71 -5.36
CA SER A 3 -32.53 46.59 -6.17
C SER A 3 -32.89 46.38 -7.65
N PRO A 4 -32.28 47.12 -8.61
CA PRO A 4 -32.52 46.96 -10.05
C PRO A 4 -32.35 45.53 -10.56
N ARG A 5 -31.54 44.71 -9.86
CA ARG A 5 -31.29 43.30 -10.20
C ARG A 5 -32.55 42.43 -10.06
N SER A 6 -33.41 42.63 -9.05
CA SER A 6 -34.56 41.73 -8.82
C SER A 6 -35.65 41.88 -9.88
N LYS A 7 -35.83 43.07 -10.46
CA LYS A 7 -36.74 43.29 -11.59
C LYS A 7 -36.23 42.67 -12.88
N SER A 8 -34.91 42.64 -13.09
CA SER A 8 -34.29 42.05 -14.28
C SER A 8 -34.49 40.53 -14.33
N TYR A 9 -34.30 39.83 -13.20
CA TYR A 9 -34.55 38.39 -13.11
C TYR A 9 -36.03 38.02 -13.30
N SER A 10 -36.96 38.86 -12.81
CA SER A 10 -38.40 38.63 -13.01
C SER A 10 -38.82 38.76 -14.48
N LEU A 11 -38.25 39.74 -15.20
CA LEU A 11 -38.49 39.95 -16.62
C LEU A 11 -37.88 38.82 -17.49
N GLU A 12 -36.69 38.32 -17.15
CA GLU A 12 -36.07 37.19 -17.86
C GLU A 12 -36.89 35.90 -17.73
N VAL A 13 -37.43 35.62 -16.54
CA VAL A 13 -38.27 34.43 -16.30
C VAL A 13 -39.60 34.54 -17.04
N GLU A 14 -40.23 35.72 -17.09
CA GLU A 14 -41.46 35.95 -17.88
C GLU A 14 -41.21 35.83 -19.39
N ILE A 15 -40.12 36.41 -19.90
CA ILE A 15 -39.76 36.30 -21.32
C ILE A 15 -39.46 34.84 -21.71
N HIS A 16 -38.78 34.09 -20.84
CA HIS A 16 -38.51 32.68 -21.07
C HIS A 16 -39.81 31.84 -21.05
N GLY A 17 -40.72 32.11 -20.11
CA GLY A 17 -42.03 31.46 -20.04
C GLY A 17 -42.89 31.73 -21.28
N ILE A 18 -42.90 32.97 -21.78
CA ILE A 18 -43.61 33.34 -23.01
C ILE A 18 -42.97 32.67 -24.24
N SER A 19 -41.63 32.67 -24.34
CA SER A 19 -40.91 32.00 -25.42
C SER A 19 -41.21 30.51 -25.47
N VAL A 20 -41.16 29.81 -24.33
CA VAL A 20 -41.46 28.38 -24.24
C VAL A 20 -42.92 28.11 -24.62
N PHE A 21 -43.86 28.94 -24.16
CA PHE A 21 -45.28 28.80 -24.51
C PHE A 21 -45.53 28.93 -26.03
N TYR A 22 -44.94 29.93 -26.68
CA TYR A 22 -45.07 30.10 -28.12
C TYR A 22 -44.35 28.99 -28.91
N ILE A 23 -43.18 28.52 -28.46
CA ILE A 23 -42.49 27.36 -29.06
C ILE A 23 -43.39 26.11 -29.00
N MET A 24 -44.01 25.84 -27.86
CA MET A 24 -44.93 24.70 -27.70
C MET A 24 -46.18 24.83 -28.58
N GLN A 25 -46.75 26.02 -28.73
CA GLN A 25 -47.88 26.23 -29.63
C GLN A 25 -47.50 26.03 -31.10
N VAL A 26 -46.31 26.48 -31.51
CA VAL A 26 -45.81 26.32 -32.89
C VAL A 26 -45.46 24.86 -33.18
N GLN A 27 -44.85 24.13 -32.25
CA GLN A 27 -44.53 22.70 -32.39
C GLN A 27 -45.78 21.82 -32.58
N ASN A 28 -46.94 22.24 -32.07
CA ASN A 28 -48.20 21.49 -32.19
C ASN A 28 -48.95 21.73 -33.51
N LEU A 29 -48.45 22.62 -34.39
CA LEU A 29 -49.07 22.84 -35.69
C LEU A 29 -48.81 21.65 -36.63
N PRO A 30 -49.83 21.10 -37.32
CA PRO A 30 -49.67 19.92 -38.19
C PRO A 30 -48.61 20.09 -39.29
N PHE A 31 -48.44 21.31 -39.81
CA PHE A 31 -47.41 21.64 -40.79
C PHE A 31 -46.00 21.58 -40.20
N ILE A 32 -45.81 22.07 -38.97
CA ILE A 32 -44.51 22.04 -38.28
C ILE A 32 -44.14 20.59 -37.95
N GLN A 33 -45.09 19.78 -37.48
CA GLN A 33 -44.86 18.34 -37.26
C GLN A 33 -44.49 17.61 -38.56
N ASN A 34 -45.09 17.98 -39.70
CA ASN A 34 -44.74 17.39 -40.98
C ASN A 34 -43.33 17.82 -41.46
N ILE A 35 -42.96 19.08 -41.28
CA ILE A 35 -41.60 19.56 -41.55
C ILE A 35 -40.59 18.86 -40.65
N GLU A 36 -40.88 18.73 -39.35
CA GLU A 36 -40.02 18.04 -38.39
C GLU A 36 -39.77 16.59 -38.81
N LYS A 37 -40.83 15.85 -39.20
CA LYS A 37 -40.69 14.50 -39.75
C LYS A 37 -39.78 14.46 -40.98
N ARG A 38 -39.94 15.41 -41.91
CA ARG A 38 -39.08 15.49 -43.11
C ARG A 38 -37.62 15.81 -42.77
N ILE A 39 -37.38 16.70 -41.81
CA ILE A 39 -36.03 17.02 -41.30
C ILE A 39 -35.41 15.80 -40.63
N GLN A 40 -36.17 15.07 -39.81
CA GLN A 40 -35.72 13.82 -39.18
C GLN A 40 -35.36 12.77 -40.24
N SER A 41 -36.21 12.56 -41.25
CA SER A 41 -35.90 11.62 -42.35
C SER A 41 -34.66 12.04 -43.14
N ALA A 42 -34.51 13.33 -43.45
CA ALA A 42 -33.32 13.84 -44.14
C ALA A 42 -32.06 13.68 -43.28
N SER A 43 -32.15 13.91 -41.96
CA SER A 43 -31.04 13.73 -41.03
C SER A 43 -30.62 12.26 -40.90
N GLN A 44 -31.59 11.34 -40.87
CA GLN A 44 -31.32 9.90 -40.87
C GLN A 44 -30.63 9.47 -42.17
N LEU A 45 -31.11 9.93 -43.32
CA LEU A 45 -30.49 9.63 -44.62
C LEU A 45 -29.06 10.19 -44.69
N LEU A 46 -28.86 11.43 -44.26
CA LEU A 46 -27.54 12.05 -44.20
C LEU A 46 -26.60 11.27 -43.30
N ASN A 47 -27.02 10.91 -42.08
CA ASN A 47 -26.21 10.13 -41.14
C ASN A 47 -25.85 8.75 -41.71
N ALA A 48 -26.79 8.08 -42.39
CA ALA A 48 -26.54 6.79 -43.02
C ALA A 48 -25.53 6.91 -44.17
N SER A 49 -25.74 7.86 -45.09
CA SER A 49 -24.81 8.09 -46.21
C SER A 49 -23.42 8.51 -45.73
N LEU A 50 -23.36 9.42 -44.75
CA LEU A 50 -22.10 9.88 -44.16
C LEU A 50 -21.38 8.74 -43.43
N GLY A 51 -22.13 7.87 -42.75
CA GLY A 51 -21.60 6.67 -42.11
C GLY A 51 -21.00 5.70 -43.11
N HIS A 52 -21.70 5.39 -44.20
CA HIS A 52 -21.17 4.53 -45.27
C HIS A 52 -19.90 5.10 -45.90
N CYS A 53 -19.90 6.39 -46.26
CA CYS A 53 -18.70 7.03 -46.82
C CYS A 53 -17.53 7.03 -45.82
N PHE A 54 -17.81 7.19 -44.53
CA PHE A 54 -16.79 7.18 -43.50
C PHE A 54 -16.20 5.77 -43.30
N VAL A 55 -17.04 4.73 -43.27
CA VAL A 55 -16.59 3.32 -43.24
C VAL A 55 -15.72 3.01 -44.45
N ASP A 56 -16.19 3.30 -45.66
CA ASP A 56 -15.43 3.06 -46.89
C ASP A 56 -14.08 3.81 -46.87
N GLY A 57 -14.08 5.06 -46.39
CA GLY A 57 -12.87 5.86 -46.22
C GLY A 57 -11.89 5.27 -45.22
N LEU A 58 -12.39 4.72 -44.09
CA LEU A 58 -11.57 4.06 -43.08
C LEU A 58 -10.96 2.75 -43.58
N GLU A 59 -11.73 1.91 -44.27
CA GLU A 59 -11.27 0.63 -44.81
C GLU A 59 -10.17 0.80 -45.86
N HIS A 60 -10.32 1.80 -46.74
CA HIS A 60 -9.37 2.07 -47.82
C HIS A 60 -8.28 3.09 -47.42
N ARG A 61 -8.31 3.62 -46.19
CA ARG A 61 -7.44 4.70 -45.69
C ARG A 61 -7.42 5.94 -46.60
N ASP A 62 -8.56 6.31 -47.17
CA ASP A 62 -8.71 7.51 -47.99
C ASP A 62 -8.79 8.76 -47.10
N VAL A 63 -7.66 9.45 -46.99
CA VAL A 63 -7.50 10.67 -46.19
C VAL A 63 -8.53 11.75 -46.55
N ASN A 64 -8.84 11.93 -47.83
CA ASN A 64 -9.75 12.98 -48.28
C ASN A 64 -11.20 12.64 -47.92
N ALA A 65 -11.61 11.38 -48.12
CA ALA A 65 -12.93 10.91 -47.72
C ALA A 65 -13.12 11.06 -46.21
N ILE A 66 -12.16 10.59 -45.41
CA ILE A 66 -12.16 10.71 -43.95
C ILE A 66 -12.27 12.17 -43.51
N TYR A 67 -11.40 13.05 -44.01
CA TYR A 67 -11.39 14.46 -43.62
C TYR A 67 -12.72 15.16 -43.93
N ASN A 68 -13.27 14.93 -45.12
CA ASN A 68 -14.55 15.50 -45.52
C ASN A 68 -15.70 14.95 -44.68
N CYS A 69 -15.69 13.65 -44.36
CA CYS A 69 -16.67 13.05 -43.48
C CYS A 69 -16.62 13.64 -42.07
N LEU A 70 -15.43 13.80 -41.50
CA LEU A 70 -15.26 14.40 -40.17
C LEU A 70 -15.70 15.87 -40.12
N ARG A 71 -15.42 16.65 -41.17
CA ARG A 71 -15.94 18.03 -41.26
C ARG A 71 -17.47 18.06 -41.34
N ALA A 72 -18.07 17.13 -42.08
CA ALA A 72 -19.52 17.03 -42.14
C ALA A 72 -20.11 16.63 -40.78
N TYR A 73 -19.51 15.66 -40.08
CA TYR A 73 -19.92 15.28 -38.72
C TYR A 73 -19.84 16.44 -37.73
N ALA A 74 -18.74 17.21 -37.76
CA ALA A 74 -18.58 18.40 -36.93
C ALA A 74 -19.61 19.49 -37.27
N ALA A 75 -19.96 19.65 -38.55
CA ALA A 75 -20.96 20.63 -38.98
C ALA A 75 -22.39 20.29 -38.54
N VAL A 76 -22.71 19.00 -38.37
CA VAL A 76 -24.02 18.54 -37.88
C VAL A 76 -24.05 18.24 -36.38
N ASP A 77 -22.96 18.55 -35.66
CA ASP A 77 -22.75 18.29 -34.23
C ASP A 77 -23.00 16.83 -33.82
N ASN A 78 -22.70 15.89 -34.73
CA ASN A 78 -22.86 14.44 -34.49
C ASN A 78 -21.50 13.77 -34.27
N ASN A 79 -20.74 14.31 -33.32
CA ASN A 79 -19.34 13.92 -33.09
C ASN A 79 -19.24 12.47 -32.60
N GLY A 80 -20.16 12.07 -31.72
CA GLY A 80 -20.18 10.73 -31.13
C GLY A 80 -20.42 9.62 -32.15
N ASN A 81 -21.16 9.87 -33.25
CA ASN A 81 -21.37 8.85 -34.27
C ASN A 81 -20.10 8.55 -35.07
N ALA A 82 -19.27 9.56 -35.36
CA ALA A 82 -17.97 9.33 -36.01
C ALA A 82 -17.03 8.52 -35.11
N GLU A 83 -16.97 8.85 -33.82
CA GLU A 83 -16.18 8.13 -32.82
C GLU A 83 -16.66 6.68 -32.67
N GLU A 84 -17.97 6.46 -32.69
CA GLU A 84 -18.59 5.14 -32.60
C GLU A 84 -18.32 4.28 -33.84
N ILE A 85 -18.40 4.86 -35.04
CA ILE A 85 -18.06 4.14 -36.28
C ILE A 85 -16.58 3.76 -36.28
N PHE A 86 -15.68 4.68 -35.93
CA PHE A 86 -14.26 4.35 -35.85
C PHE A 86 -13.99 3.24 -34.81
N ARG A 87 -14.66 3.32 -33.66
CA ARG A 87 -14.58 2.31 -32.60
C ARG A 87 -14.99 0.93 -33.11
N THR A 88 -16.15 0.83 -33.75
CA THR A 88 -16.74 -0.47 -34.13
C THR A 88 -16.13 -1.06 -35.39
N THR A 89 -15.80 -0.23 -36.38
CA THR A 89 -15.25 -0.68 -37.67
C THR A 89 -13.76 -1.00 -37.60
N ILE A 90 -12.97 -0.16 -36.93
CA ILE A 90 -11.50 -0.29 -36.92
C ILE A 90 -11.01 -0.80 -35.57
N VAL A 91 -11.32 -0.12 -34.46
CA VAL A 91 -10.70 -0.44 -33.17
C VAL A 91 -11.12 -1.81 -32.64
N ALA A 92 -12.43 -2.09 -32.58
CA ALA A 92 -12.99 -3.29 -31.96
C ALA A 92 -12.43 -4.61 -32.55
N PRO A 93 -12.31 -4.80 -33.88
CA PRO A 93 -11.69 -6.01 -34.44
C PRO A 93 -10.25 -6.24 -33.96
N PHE A 94 -9.42 -5.19 -33.90
CA PHE A 94 -8.04 -5.34 -33.40
C PHE A 94 -8.01 -5.62 -31.91
N ILE A 95 -8.83 -4.93 -31.11
CA ILE A 95 -8.88 -5.16 -29.66
C ILE A 95 -9.40 -6.56 -29.33
N GLN A 96 -10.40 -7.06 -30.06
CA GLN A 96 -10.92 -8.43 -29.89
C GLN A 96 -9.88 -9.51 -30.24
N ASN A 97 -8.98 -9.24 -31.19
CA ASN A 97 -7.87 -10.14 -31.49
C ASN A 97 -6.84 -10.19 -30.35
N VAL A 98 -6.64 -9.08 -29.63
CA VAL A 98 -5.71 -9.01 -28.48
C VAL A 98 -6.36 -9.55 -27.20
N ILE A 99 -7.61 -9.19 -26.94
CA ILE A 99 -8.40 -9.59 -25.75
C ILE A 99 -9.72 -10.22 -26.22
N PRO A 100 -9.73 -11.54 -26.52
CA PRO A 100 -10.92 -12.21 -27.01
C PRO A 100 -12.06 -12.24 -25.98
N HIS A 101 -13.29 -12.04 -26.47
CA HIS A 101 -14.50 -12.23 -25.66
C HIS A 101 -14.82 -13.72 -25.55
N GLY A 102 -14.24 -14.38 -24.54
CA GLY A 102 -14.61 -15.74 -24.13
C GLY A 102 -13.74 -16.86 -24.69
N SER A 103 -12.82 -17.35 -23.85
CA SER A 103 -12.41 -18.74 -23.57
C SER A 103 -11.32 -18.64 -22.49
N SER A 104 -11.31 -19.31 -21.35
CA SER A 104 -11.73 -20.69 -21.09
C SER A 104 -12.13 -20.88 -19.63
N GLY A 105 -13.32 -21.43 -19.40
CA GLY A 105 -13.73 -22.07 -18.14
C GLY A 105 -13.06 -23.43 -17.94
N GLY A 106 -11.75 -23.50 -18.22
CA GLY A 106 -10.91 -24.66 -17.97
C GLY A 106 -9.86 -24.25 -16.95
N VAL A 107 -9.79 -25.00 -15.86
CA VAL A 107 -8.73 -24.91 -14.84
C VAL A 107 -7.39 -24.66 -15.53
N VAL A 108 -6.68 -23.56 -15.19
CA VAL A 108 -5.21 -23.39 -15.12
C VAL A 108 -4.76 -21.94 -15.35
N ALA A 109 -3.81 -21.52 -14.50
CA ALA A 109 -2.87 -20.40 -14.59
C ALA A 109 -3.35 -18.98 -14.22
N ALA A 110 -2.63 -18.40 -13.25
CA ALA A 110 -2.67 -17.00 -12.85
C ALA A 110 -2.36 -15.99 -13.98
N SER A 111 -1.95 -16.46 -15.18
CA SER A 111 -1.52 -15.59 -16.30
C SER A 111 -2.66 -15.10 -17.21
N GLY A 112 -3.90 -15.52 -17.00
CA GLY A 112 -5.02 -15.16 -17.87
C GLY A 112 -5.42 -13.68 -17.82
N ASP A 113 -5.18 -13.02 -16.69
CA ASP A 113 -5.62 -11.64 -16.42
C ASP A 113 -4.48 -10.60 -16.50
N GLU A 114 -3.29 -10.98 -16.96
CA GLU A 114 -2.18 -10.02 -17.13
C GLU A 114 -2.43 -9.10 -18.33
N LEU A 115 -2.25 -7.79 -18.12
CA LEU A 115 -2.53 -6.77 -19.14
C LEU A 115 -1.29 -6.21 -19.84
N GLU A 116 -0.08 -6.46 -19.32
CA GLU A 116 1.15 -5.85 -19.82
C GLU A 116 1.40 -6.16 -21.31
N ASN A 117 1.33 -7.43 -21.70
CA ASN A 117 1.50 -7.84 -23.10
C ASN A 117 0.33 -7.37 -23.98
N ASP A 118 -0.90 -7.36 -23.47
CA ASP A 118 -2.05 -6.86 -24.21
C ASP A 118 -1.87 -5.38 -24.55
N TYR A 119 -1.45 -4.57 -23.56
CA TYR A 119 -1.18 -3.16 -23.80
C TYR A 119 -0.05 -2.96 -24.80
N GLN A 120 1.02 -3.77 -24.78
CA GLN A 120 2.07 -3.68 -25.80
C GLN A 120 1.52 -3.93 -27.22
N GLN A 121 0.67 -4.94 -27.40
CA GLN A 121 0.02 -5.20 -28.69
C GLN A 121 -0.92 -4.06 -29.10
N ILE A 122 -1.72 -3.54 -28.18
CA ILE A 122 -2.62 -2.41 -28.44
C ILE A 122 -1.83 -1.16 -28.82
N LYS A 123 -0.71 -0.86 -28.13
CA LYS A 123 0.18 0.27 -28.47
C LYS A 123 0.73 0.16 -29.89
N ASN A 124 1.05 -1.06 -30.34
CA ASN A 124 1.49 -1.31 -31.72
C ASN A 124 0.38 -1.02 -32.73
N HIS A 125 -0.86 -1.45 -32.46
CA HIS A 125 -2.00 -1.09 -33.31
C HIS A 125 -2.30 0.40 -33.32
N VAL A 126 -2.21 1.09 -32.17
CA VAL A 126 -2.35 2.54 -32.11
C VAL A 126 -1.33 3.23 -33.05
N LYS A 127 -0.07 2.76 -33.03
CA LYS A 127 1.00 3.33 -33.85
C LYS A 127 0.86 3.04 -35.35
N ASN A 128 0.47 1.81 -35.71
CA ASN A 128 0.52 1.34 -37.10
C ASN A 128 -0.83 1.48 -37.83
N ASP A 129 -1.92 1.32 -37.08
CA ASP A 129 -3.26 1.16 -37.63
C ASP A 129 -4.18 2.34 -37.26
N PHE A 130 -4.04 2.97 -36.10
CA PHE A 130 -4.96 4.06 -35.70
C PHE A 130 -4.37 5.46 -35.94
N LYS A 131 -3.04 5.56 -36.05
CA LYS A 131 -2.30 6.82 -36.15
C LYS A 131 -2.77 7.73 -37.28
N PHE A 132 -3.14 7.16 -38.44
CA PHE A 132 -3.58 7.96 -39.59
C PHE A 132 -4.80 8.83 -39.26
N LEU A 133 -5.79 8.29 -38.53
CA LEU A 133 -6.99 9.04 -38.16
C LEU A 133 -6.67 10.08 -37.08
N LEU A 134 -5.83 9.71 -36.10
CA LEU A 134 -5.41 10.63 -35.05
C LEU A 134 -4.66 11.83 -35.63
N GLU A 135 -3.82 11.64 -36.65
CA GLU A 135 -3.13 12.72 -37.36
C GLU A 135 -4.11 13.63 -38.11
N ILE A 136 -5.11 13.06 -38.80
CA ILE A 136 -6.15 13.85 -39.49
C ILE A 136 -6.95 14.70 -38.49
N ALA A 137 -7.36 14.11 -37.36
CA ALA A 137 -8.15 14.79 -36.34
C ALA A 137 -7.35 15.85 -35.55
N SER A 138 -6.03 15.66 -35.42
CA SER A 138 -5.13 16.57 -34.71
C SER A 138 -4.47 17.62 -35.62
N ALA A 139 -4.67 17.56 -36.93
CA ALA A 139 -4.09 18.52 -37.88
C ALA A 139 -4.47 19.97 -37.54
N GLU A 140 -3.48 20.86 -37.58
CA GLU A 140 -3.67 22.28 -37.29
C GLU A 140 -4.68 22.91 -38.27
N ASN A 141 -5.53 23.80 -37.76
CA ASN A 141 -6.58 24.49 -38.55
C ASN A 141 -7.61 23.56 -39.20
N SER A 142 -7.66 22.28 -38.83
CA SER A 142 -8.64 21.32 -39.35
C SER A 142 -10.06 21.59 -38.84
N GLY A 143 -10.19 22.19 -37.65
CA GLY A 143 -11.46 22.32 -36.95
C GLY A 143 -11.97 21.00 -36.35
N LEU A 144 -11.16 19.93 -36.36
CA LEU A 144 -11.54 18.59 -35.93
C LEU A 144 -11.18 18.28 -34.47
N HIS A 145 -10.72 19.27 -33.70
CA HIS A 145 -10.40 19.11 -32.27
C HIS A 145 -11.63 18.86 -31.37
N VAL A 146 -12.83 18.85 -31.96
CA VAL A 146 -14.10 18.53 -31.30
C VAL A 146 -14.24 17.04 -31.02
N PHE A 147 -13.54 16.19 -31.77
CA PHE A 147 -13.55 14.74 -31.61
C PHE A 147 -12.51 14.29 -30.58
N ASP A 148 -12.85 13.25 -29.81
CA ASP A 148 -11.98 12.57 -28.85
C ASP A 148 -11.94 11.06 -29.14
N PHE A 149 -11.32 10.69 -30.27
CA PHE A 149 -11.13 9.29 -30.66
C PHE A 149 -10.28 8.49 -29.67
N LEU A 150 -9.37 9.15 -28.92
CA LEU A 150 -8.56 8.50 -27.89
C LEU A 150 -9.45 7.99 -26.76
N ALA A 151 -10.32 8.86 -26.20
CA ALA A 151 -11.19 8.48 -25.10
C ALA A 151 -12.39 7.65 -25.54
N ASN A 152 -13.11 8.11 -26.57
CA ASN A 152 -14.44 7.59 -26.90
C ASN A 152 -14.40 6.40 -27.85
N SER A 153 -13.29 6.19 -28.56
CA SER A 153 -13.09 5.01 -29.41
C SER A 153 -12.09 4.03 -28.80
N ILE A 154 -10.83 4.44 -28.62
CA ILE A 154 -9.74 3.52 -28.23
C ILE A 154 -9.87 3.09 -26.77
N LEU A 155 -9.83 4.04 -25.83
CA LEU A 155 -9.86 3.72 -24.40
C LEU A 155 -11.18 3.05 -23.99
N LYS A 156 -12.30 3.52 -24.57
CA LYS A 156 -13.62 2.92 -24.35
C LYS A 156 -13.67 1.44 -24.77
N GLU A 157 -13.15 1.11 -25.96
CA GLU A 157 -13.13 -0.27 -26.45
C GLU A 157 -12.20 -1.17 -25.62
N VAL A 158 -11.01 -0.66 -25.26
CA VAL A 158 -10.07 -1.37 -24.40
C VAL A 158 -10.68 -1.66 -23.03
N LEU A 159 -11.37 -0.69 -22.43
CA LEU A 159 -12.09 -0.87 -21.17
C LEU A 159 -13.12 -2.00 -21.28
N GLU A 160 -14.00 -1.92 -22.28
CA GLU A 160 -15.04 -2.92 -22.50
C GLU A 160 -14.44 -4.32 -22.73
N ALA A 161 -13.34 -4.42 -23.47
CA ALA A 161 -12.68 -5.68 -23.73
C ALA A 161 -12.05 -6.31 -22.49
N ILE A 162 -11.40 -5.51 -21.63
CA ILE A 162 -10.86 -6.01 -20.36
C ILE A 162 -12.01 -6.45 -19.44
N GLN A 163 -13.09 -5.67 -19.34
CA GLN A 163 -14.25 -6.01 -18.51
C GLN A 163 -14.91 -7.33 -18.92
N LYS A 164 -14.99 -7.59 -20.24
CA LYS A 164 -15.62 -8.80 -20.78
C LYS A 164 -14.67 -10.01 -20.82
N GLY A 165 -13.40 -9.79 -21.17
CA GLY A 165 -12.41 -10.85 -21.42
C GLY A 165 -11.54 -11.21 -20.21
N LYS A 166 -11.18 -10.21 -19.38
CA LYS A 166 -10.25 -10.35 -18.25
C LYS A 166 -10.75 -9.59 -16.99
N PRO A 167 -11.97 -9.87 -16.49
CA PRO A 167 -12.53 -9.14 -15.34
C PRO A 167 -11.68 -9.28 -14.07
N GLY A 168 -10.92 -10.37 -13.95
CA GLY A 168 -10.03 -10.59 -12.81
C GLY A 168 -8.85 -9.62 -12.77
N ALA A 169 -8.52 -8.94 -13.87
CA ALA A 169 -7.41 -8.00 -13.97
C ALA A 169 -7.57 -6.80 -13.01
N PHE A 170 -8.81 -6.38 -12.75
CA PHE A 170 -9.15 -5.29 -11.83
C PHE A 170 -9.33 -5.74 -10.38
N SER A 171 -9.18 -7.04 -10.06
CA SER A 171 -9.50 -7.55 -8.73
C SER A 171 -8.39 -7.23 -7.71
N PRO A 172 -8.67 -6.43 -6.66
CA PRO A 172 -7.68 -6.13 -5.62
C PRO A 172 -7.38 -7.35 -4.73
N GLY A 173 -8.20 -8.42 -4.79
CA GLY A 173 -8.01 -9.65 -4.00
C GLY A 173 -6.75 -10.43 -4.38
N ARG A 174 -6.07 -10.05 -5.46
CA ARG A 174 -4.72 -10.52 -5.85
C ARG A 174 -3.79 -9.30 -5.92
N PRO A 175 -3.23 -8.83 -4.78
CA PRO A 175 -2.58 -7.52 -4.73
C PRO A 175 -1.37 -7.35 -5.65
N LYS A 176 -0.56 -8.40 -5.85
CA LYS A 176 0.63 -8.32 -6.71
C LYS A 176 0.24 -8.10 -8.18
N GLU A 177 -0.68 -8.93 -8.67
CA GLU A 177 -1.22 -8.89 -10.01
C GLU A 177 -2.01 -7.60 -10.26
N PHE A 178 -2.82 -7.17 -9.28
CA PHE A 178 -3.54 -5.90 -9.33
C PHE A 178 -2.58 -4.71 -9.50
N LEU A 179 -1.49 -4.64 -8.73
CA LEU A 179 -0.53 -3.54 -8.84
C LEU A 179 0.20 -3.58 -10.18
N LYS A 180 0.64 -4.76 -10.65
CA LYS A 180 1.28 -4.92 -11.96
C LYS A 180 0.38 -4.39 -13.07
N ASN A 181 -0.87 -4.83 -13.09
CA ASN A 181 -1.86 -4.39 -14.08
C ASN A 181 -2.21 -2.90 -13.97
N TYR A 182 -2.34 -2.38 -12.74
CA TYR A 182 -2.58 -0.95 -12.51
C TYR A 182 -1.44 -0.08 -13.06
N LYS A 183 -0.19 -0.44 -12.77
CA LYS A 183 0.98 0.28 -13.31
C LYS A 183 1.05 0.20 -14.83
N ALA A 184 0.83 -0.97 -15.42
CA ALA A 184 0.77 -1.15 -16.87
C ALA A 184 -0.34 -0.30 -17.51
N SER A 185 -1.47 -0.14 -16.82
CA SER A 185 -2.58 0.70 -17.25
C SER A 185 -2.24 2.19 -17.20
N LEU A 186 -1.55 2.66 -16.16
CA LEU A 186 -1.06 4.04 -16.08
C LEU A 186 -0.05 4.35 -17.20
N ASP A 187 0.86 3.42 -17.48
CA ASP A 187 1.81 3.53 -18.58
C ASP A 187 1.10 3.53 -19.96
N PHE A 188 0.06 2.72 -20.13
CA PHE A 188 -0.79 2.77 -21.32
C PHE A 188 -1.51 4.11 -21.49
N LEU A 189 -2.09 4.66 -20.42
CA LEU A 189 -2.72 5.99 -20.46
C LEU A 189 -1.71 7.08 -20.80
N ALA A 190 -0.51 7.06 -20.21
CA ALA A 190 0.56 8.00 -20.54
C ALA A 190 0.99 7.89 -22.02
N TYR A 191 1.00 6.68 -22.58
CA TYR A 191 1.25 6.48 -24.01
C TYR A 191 0.17 7.12 -24.89
N LEU A 192 -1.12 6.97 -24.54
CA LEU A 192 -2.21 7.63 -25.26
C LEU A 192 -2.15 9.16 -25.15
N GLU A 193 -1.80 9.68 -23.97
CA GLU A 193 -1.58 11.12 -23.76
C GLU A 193 -0.46 11.68 -24.65
N GLY A 194 0.50 10.85 -25.07
CA GLY A 194 1.53 11.24 -26.04
C GLY A 194 0.99 11.62 -27.42
N TYR A 195 -0.25 11.24 -27.76
CA TYR A 195 -0.94 11.65 -28.99
C TYR A 195 -1.75 12.94 -28.83
N CYS A 196 -1.84 13.49 -27.61
CA CYS A 196 -2.47 14.79 -27.39
C CYS A 196 -1.51 15.92 -27.78
N PRO A 197 -1.88 16.83 -28.69
CA PRO A 197 -0.95 17.86 -29.19
C PRO A 197 -0.65 18.96 -28.18
N THR A 198 -1.51 19.15 -27.16
CA THR A 198 -1.39 20.23 -26.18
C THR A 198 -1.76 19.76 -24.78
N SER A 199 -1.27 20.47 -23.76
CA SER A 199 -1.64 20.21 -22.36
C SER A 199 -3.16 20.35 -22.12
N ALA A 200 -3.83 21.25 -22.84
CA ALA A 200 -5.29 21.38 -22.77
C ALA A 200 -6.01 20.15 -23.35
N ALA A 201 -5.48 19.53 -24.40
CA ALA A 201 -6.01 18.28 -24.94
C ALA A 201 -5.82 17.11 -23.95
N VAL A 202 -4.67 17.03 -23.26
CA VAL A 202 -4.45 16.06 -22.17
C VAL A 202 -5.47 16.25 -21.04
N ALA A 203 -5.72 17.50 -20.62
CA ALA A 203 -6.70 17.80 -19.59
C ALA A 203 -8.12 17.38 -20.00
N ARG A 204 -8.49 17.58 -21.27
CA ARG A 204 -9.76 17.12 -21.83
C ARG A 204 -9.87 15.59 -21.85
N PHE A 205 -8.84 14.90 -22.33
CA PHE A 205 -8.78 13.44 -22.35
C PHE A 205 -8.96 12.84 -20.95
N ARG A 206 -8.25 13.38 -19.95
CA ARG A 206 -8.38 12.95 -18.53
C ARG A 206 -9.77 13.24 -17.93
N ALA A 207 -10.46 14.27 -18.43
CA ALA A 207 -11.82 14.62 -18.01
C ALA A 207 -12.91 13.83 -18.77
N ALA A 208 -12.55 13.10 -19.81
CA ALA A 208 -13.51 12.35 -20.61
C ALA A 208 -14.18 11.24 -19.77
N PRO A 209 -15.49 10.98 -19.95
CA PRO A 209 -16.21 9.96 -19.18
C PRO A 209 -15.56 8.57 -19.24
N SER A 210 -15.07 8.16 -20.42
CA SER A 210 -14.38 6.88 -20.60
C SER A 210 -13.10 6.77 -19.77
N TYR A 211 -12.34 7.86 -19.64
CA TYR A 211 -11.13 7.90 -18.82
C TYR A 211 -11.47 7.77 -17.33
N VAL A 212 -12.48 8.55 -16.88
CA VAL A 212 -12.94 8.50 -15.49
C VAL A 212 -13.46 7.10 -15.13
N GLU A 213 -14.26 6.48 -15.99
CA GLU A 213 -14.80 5.14 -15.75
C GLU A 213 -13.69 4.07 -15.78
N PHE A 214 -12.70 4.22 -16.67
CA PHE A 214 -11.52 3.36 -16.69
C PHE A 214 -10.74 3.45 -15.37
N MET A 215 -10.47 4.67 -14.88
CA MET A 215 -9.77 4.87 -13.61
C MET A 215 -10.56 4.36 -12.41
N LYS A 216 -11.89 4.44 -12.46
CA LYS A 216 -12.79 3.96 -11.39
C LYS A 216 -12.77 2.44 -11.22
N GLN A 217 -12.40 1.67 -12.25
CA GLN A 217 -12.23 0.21 -12.12
C GLN A 217 -11.12 -0.14 -11.11
N TRP A 218 -10.11 0.73 -10.98
CA TRP A 218 -8.97 0.53 -10.09
C TRP A 218 -9.31 0.95 -8.67
N ASN A 219 -9.82 0.01 -7.87
CA ASN A 219 -10.12 0.26 -6.45
C ASN A 219 -8.85 0.28 -5.58
N VAL A 220 -8.02 1.31 -5.78
CA VAL A 220 -6.76 1.53 -5.04
C VAL A 220 -7.01 1.67 -3.53
N GLY A 221 -8.20 2.13 -3.13
CA GLY A 221 -8.61 2.18 -1.72
C GLY A 221 -8.67 0.79 -1.07
N VAL A 222 -9.37 -0.16 -1.71
CA VAL A 222 -9.45 -1.55 -1.22
C VAL A 222 -8.08 -2.23 -1.30
N TYR A 223 -7.31 -1.99 -2.37
CA TYR A 223 -5.93 -2.47 -2.47
C TYR A 223 -5.09 -2.04 -1.25
N PHE A 224 -5.11 -0.75 -0.91
CA PHE A 224 -4.39 -0.24 0.25
C PHE A 224 -4.88 -0.88 1.55
N SER A 225 -6.19 -1.07 1.74
CA SER A 225 -6.72 -1.73 2.94
C SER A 225 -6.21 -3.16 3.10
N LEU A 226 -6.10 -3.93 2.00
CA LEU A 226 -5.54 -5.28 2.02
C LEU A 226 -4.04 -5.25 2.37
N ARG A 227 -3.26 -4.35 1.73
CA ARG A 227 -1.84 -4.18 2.05
C ARG A 227 -1.61 -3.72 3.48
N PHE A 228 -2.45 -2.81 3.99
CA PHE A 228 -2.42 -2.37 5.38
C PHE A 228 -2.61 -3.57 6.32
N GLN A 229 -3.65 -4.38 6.09
CA GLN A 229 -3.93 -5.54 6.93
C GLN A 229 -2.80 -6.58 6.88
N GLU A 230 -2.23 -6.83 5.70
CA GLU A 230 -1.08 -7.72 5.53
C GLU A 230 0.14 -7.22 6.32
N ILE A 231 0.53 -5.96 6.12
CA ILE A 231 1.76 -5.39 6.69
C ILE A 231 1.64 -5.13 8.20
N ALA A 232 0.54 -4.48 8.63
CA ALA A 232 0.30 -4.19 10.04
C ALA A 232 -0.07 -5.47 10.82
N GLY A 233 -0.84 -6.37 10.21
CA GLY A 233 -1.22 -7.63 10.84
C GLY A 233 -0.03 -8.56 11.07
N ALA A 234 0.97 -8.54 10.17
CA ALA A 234 2.23 -9.26 10.38
C ALA A 234 2.96 -8.77 11.64
N LEU A 235 3.09 -7.45 11.81
CA LEU A 235 3.69 -6.87 12.99
C LEU A 235 2.87 -7.16 14.25
N ASP A 236 1.56 -6.92 14.22
CA ASP A 236 0.66 -7.17 15.37
C ASP A 236 0.75 -8.62 15.85
N SER A 237 0.82 -9.57 14.92
CA SER A 237 1.01 -10.99 15.23
C SER A 237 2.35 -11.27 15.91
N ALA A 238 3.43 -10.60 15.47
CA ALA A 238 4.74 -10.73 16.10
C ALA A 238 4.78 -10.11 17.50
N LEU A 239 4.13 -8.96 17.71
CA LEU A 239 4.09 -8.25 18.99
C LEU A 239 3.21 -8.94 20.04
N THR A 240 2.20 -9.69 19.61
CA THR A 240 1.29 -10.44 20.51
C THR A 240 1.90 -11.76 21.01
N ALA A 241 3.09 -12.14 20.53
CA ALA A 241 3.79 -13.31 21.02
C ALA A 241 4.08 -13.21 22.54
N PRO A 242 3.93 -14.30 23.31
CA PRO A 242 4.04 -14.27 24.77
C PRO A 242 5.47 -14.05 25.28
N GLY A 243 6.48 -14.09 24.41
CA GLY A 243 7.88 -13.92 24.77
C GLY A 243 8.71 -13.32 23.63
N LEU A 244 9.93 -12.93 23.98
CA LEU A 244 10.94 -12.52 23.01
C LEU A 244 11.41 -13.75 22.22
N VAL A 245 11.34 -13.68 20.90
CA VAL A 245 11.73 -14.79 20.01
C VAL A 245 13.01 -14.38 19.30
N LEU A 246 14.10 -15.07 19.60
CA LEU A 246 15.38 -14.88 18.91
C LEU A 246 15.30 -15.50 17.51
N VAL A 247 15.78 -14.74 16.52
CA VAL A 247 15.97 -15.26 15.16
C VAL A 247 17.21 -16.15 15.16
N GLN A 248 17.05 -17.40 14.71
CA GLN A 248 18.20 -18.24 14.42
C GLN A 248 18.80 -17.74 13.11
N ASN A 249 20.01 -17.19 13.17
CA ASN A 249 20.78 -16.89 11.98
C ASN A 249 21.08 -18.22 11.27
N SER A 250 20.23 -18.60 10.32
CA SER A 250 20.65 -19.50 9.26
C SER A 250 21.65 -18.74 8.40
N ASP A 251 22.85 -19.29 8.24
CA ASP A 251 23.98 -18.77 7.43
C ASP A 251 23.58 -18.43 5.97
N SER A 252 22.85 -17.33 5.76
CA SER A 252 22.72 -16.70 4.45
C SER A 252 23.68 -15.52 4.42
N GLY A 253 24.82 -15.72 3.78
CA GLY A 253 25.94 -14.78 3.67
C GLY A 253 25.63 -13.51 2.86
N GLU A 254 24.64 -12.74 3.29
CA GLU A 254 24.37 -11.39 2.78
C GLU A 254 24.86 -10.35 3.81
N GLU A 255 26.00 -9.76 3.47
CA GLU A 255 26.78 -8.77 4.23
C GLU A 255 26.04 -7.44 4.51
N TYR A 256 24.77 -7.32 4.10
CA TYR A 256 23.93 -6.11 4.23
C TYR A 256 22.70 -6.28 5.14
N SER A 257 22.54 -7.43 5.79
CA SER A 257 21.46 -7.61 6.76
C SER A 257 21.78 -6.89 8.07
N LEU A 258 20.91 -5.95 8.47
CA LEU A 258 20.97 -5.36 9.80
C LEU A 258 20.88 -6.53 10.80
N ASN A 259 21.93 -6.73 11.62
CA ASN A 259 22.02 -7.83 12.58
C ASN A 259 21.03 -7.66 13.75
N LEU A 260 19.72 -7.66 13.44
CA LEU A 260 18.64 -7.69 14.41
C LEU A 260 18.49 -9.10 14.97
N THR A 261 18.20 -9.18 16.26
CA THR A 261 18.18 -10.43 17.00
C THR A 261 16.77 -10.90 17.33
N LEU A 262 15.82 -9.97 17.53
CA LEU A 262 14.45 -10.28 17.88
C LEU A 262 13.56 -10.33 16.64
N LYS A 263 12.70 -11.37 16.56
CA LYS A 263 11.72 -11.52 15.49
C LYS A 263 10.80 -10.30 15.38
N GLN A 264 10.44 -9.69 16.50
CA GLN A 264 9.61 -8.49 16.55
C GLN A 264 10.27 -7.32 15.82
N SER A 265 11.57 -7.10 16.05
CA SER A 265 12.34 -6.03 15.43
C SER A 265 12.56 -6.27 13.93
N VAL A 266 12.86 -7.51 13.56
CA VAL A 266 12.98 -7.93 12.14
C VAL A 266 11.66 -7.68 11.41
N THR A 267 10.55 -8.13 11.99
CA THR A 267 9.22 -7.96 11.39
C THR A 267 8.85 -6.48 11.24
N LEU A 268 9.19 -5.62 12.21
CA LEU A 268 9.02 -4.17 12.08
C LEU A 268 9.78 -3.63 10.86
N LEU A 269 11.07 -3.97 10.75
CA LEU A 269 11.90 -3.46 9.65
C LEU A 269 11.40 -3.95 8.29
N ASP A 270 11.00 -5.22 8.19
CA ASP A 270 10.42 -5.79 6.97
C ASP A 270 9.10 -5.09 6.61
N SER A 271 8.22 -4.86 7.58
CA SER A 271 6.96 -4.14 7.38
C SER A 271 7.20 -2.69 6.92
N LEU A 272 8.20 -2.00 7.48
CA LEU A 272 8.58 -0.65 7.08
C LEU A 272 9.12 -0.62 5.65
N ARG A 273 10.03 -1.54 5.30
CA ARG A 273 10.60 -1.65 3.95
C ARG A 273 9.52 -2.02 2.93
N SER A 274 8.60 -2.91 3.28
CA SER A 274 7.47 -3.32 2.44
C SER A 274 6.59 -2.13 2.04
N CYS A 275 6.33 -1.17 2.94
CA CYS A 275 5.55 0.03 2.64
C CYS A 275 6.10 0.86 1.47
N TRP A 276 7.40 0.79 1.22
CA TRP A 276 8.11 1.58 0.21
C TRP A 276 8.78 0.70 -0.86
N ASN A 277 8.37 -0.56 -0.93
CA ASN A 277 8.80 -1.49 -1.97
C ASN A 277 8.03 -1.19 -3.27
N GLU A 278 8.71 -1.26 -4.41
CA GLU A 278 8.10 -1.02 -5.71
C GLU A 278 6.92 -1.95 -6.03
N GLU A 279 6.93 -3.19 -5.53
CA GLU A 279 5.86 -4.20 -5.71
C GLU A 279 4.67 -4.02 -4.76
N VAL A 280 4.68 -3.00 -3.90
CA VAL A 280 3.63 -2.71 -2.92
C VAL A 280 3.16 -1.25 -3.03
N LEU A 281 4.08 -0.33 -3.29
CA LEU A 281 3.80 1.10 -3.28
C LEU A 281 2.98 1.52 -4.49
N VAL A 282 1.89 2.25 -4.20
CA VAL A 282 1.18 3.08 -5.17
C VAL A 282 1.49 4.54 -4.84
N LEU A 283 2.21 5.24 -5.72
CA LEU A 283 2.70 6.60 -5.46
C LEU A 283 1.58 7.60 -5.12
N SER A 284 0.40 7.46 -5.75
CA SER A 284 -0.78 8.30 -5.45
C SER A 284 -1.38 8.06 -4.06
N CYS A 285 -0.94 7.03 -3.34
CA CYS A 285 -1.29 6.72 -1.95
C CYS A 285 -0.07 6.79 -1.01
N SER A 286 1.00 7.47 -1.42
CA SER A 286 2.23 7.61 -0.62
C SER A 286 1.98 8.23 0.77
N ASP A 287 1.01 9.14 0.89
CA ASP A 287 0.54 9.70 2.16
C ASP A 287 0.02 8.60 3.12
N LYS A 288 -0.71 7.62 2.59
CA LYS A 288 -1.26 6.50 3.36
C LYS A 288 -0.16 5.51 3.77
N PHE A 289 0.79 5.22 2.89
CA PHE A 289 1.94 4.35 3.21
C PHE A 289 2.91 5.00 4.20
N LEU A 290 3.11 6.32 4.13
CA LEU A 290 3.84 7.07 5.14
C LEU A 290 3.13 6.99 6.49
N ARG A 291 1.82 7.24 6.52
CA ARG A 291 1.03 7.11 7.74
C ARG A 291 1.14 5.71 8.33
N LEU A 292 1.05 4.66 7.52
CA LEU A 292 1.25 3.28 7.97
C LEU A 292 2.65 3.09 8.56
N SER A 293 3.70 3.58 7.90
CA SER A 293 5.09 3.51 8.40
C SER A 293 5.23 4.12 9.81
N LEU A 294 4.68 5.33 10.01
CA LEU A 294 4.69 6.01 11.31
C LEU A 294 3.85 5.25 12.36
N GLN A 295 2.73 4.65 11.95
CA GLN A 295 1.91 3.82 12.82
C GLN A 295 2.62 2.54 13.24
N LEU A 296 3.39 1.88 12.36
CA LEU A 296 4.18 0.70 12.70
C LEU A 296 5.25 1.03 13.75
N LEU A 297 5.98 2.14 13.55
CA LEU A 297 6.96 2.64 14.52
C LEU A 297 6.30 2.94 15.86
N SER A 298 5.18 3.66 15.86
CA SER A 298 4.43 3.98 17.07
C SER A 298 3.94 2.74 17.81
N ARG A 299 3.42 1.73 17.08
CA ARG A 299 2.98 0.45 17.67
C ARG A 299 4.13 -0.26 18.37
N TYR A 300 5.30 -0.34 17.73
CA TYR A 300 6.47 -0.97 18.33
C TYR A 300 6.98 -0.22 19.57
N SER A 301 7.10 1.12 19.52
CA SER A 301 7.47 1.95 20.68
C SER A 301 6.49 1.79 21.85
N ASN A 302 5.19 1.75 21.55
CA ASN A 302 4.15 1.57 22.56
C ASN A 302 4.17 0.16 23.17
N TRP A 303 4.43 -0.87 22.35
CA TRP A 303 4.61 -2.24 22.82
C TRP A 303 5.80 -2.37 23.78
N LEU A 304 6.95 -1.78 23.43
CA LEU A 304 8.12 -1.72 24.30
C LEU A 304 7.81 -1.01 25.62
N SER A 305 7.27 0.22 25.54
CA SER A 305 6.95 1.05 26.71
C SER A 305 5.96 0.37 27.65
N SER A 306 4.93 -0.27 27.08
CA SER A 306 3.90 -0.97 27.85
C SER A 306 4.44 -2.24 28.51
N GLY A 307 5.29 -3.00 27.81
CA GLY A 307 5.99 -4.15 28.39
C GLY A 307 6.89 -3.76 29.56
N LEU A 308 7.71 -2.72 29.39
CA LEU A 308 8.58 -2.21 30.46
C LEU A 308 7.77 -1.74 31.67
N ALA A 309 6.65 -1.04 31.45
CA ALA A 309 5.75 -0.61 32.51
C ALA A 309 5.09 -1.80 33.24
N ALA A 310 4.69 -2.84 32.50
CA ALA A 310 4.14 -4.08 33.08
C ALA A 310 5.17 -4.78 33.98
N ARG A 311 6.42 -4.90 33.53
CA ARG A 311 7.51 -5.48 34.34
C ARG A 311 7.74 -4.70 35.63
N LYS A 312 7.79 -3.37 35.56
CA LYS A 312 7.95 -2.52 36.74
C LYS A 312 6.81 -2.69 37.76
N LYS A 313 5.59 -2.96 37.30
CA LYS A 313 4.42 -3.21 38.16
C LYS A 313 4.30 -4.66 38.64
N GLY A 314 5.03 -5.60 38.03
CA GLY A 314 4.89 -7.04 38.28
C GLY A 314 3.58 -7.65 37.78
N SER A 315 2.84 -6.96 36.91
CA SER A 315 1.57 -7.43 36.35
C SER A 315 1.30 -6.80 34.98
N ALA A 316 0.84 -7.62 34.02
CA ALA A 316 0.57 -7.19 32.64
C ALA A 316 -0.70 -6.32 32.51
N GLY A 317 -1.52 -6.21 33.56
CA GLY A 317 -2.82 -5.55 33.48
C GLY A 317 -3.71 -6.18 32.40
N SER A 318 -4.56 -5.38 31.75
CA SER A 318 -5.46 -5.83 30.66
C SER A 318 -4.89 -5.60 29.25
N ASN A 319 -3.61 -5.25 29.10
CA ASN A 319 -3.02 -4.95 27.79
C ASN A 319 -2.41 -6.22 27.16
N PRO A 320 -3.05 -6.80 26.13
CA PRO A 320 -2.50 -7.97 25.45
C PRO A 320 -1.13 -7.67 24.83
N GLY A 321 -0.24 -8.66 24.81
CA GLY A 321 1.11 -8.53 24.25
C GLY A 321 2.14 -7.84 25.15
N CYS A 322 1.81 -7.51 26.41
CA CYS A 322 2.79 -6.97 27.38
C CYS A 322 3.49 -8.06 28.22
N GLU A 323 3.06 -9.31 28.09
CA GLU A 323 3.51 -10.45 28.91
C GLU A 323 4.98 -10.81 28.66
N TRP A 324 5.50 -10.52 27.46
CA TRP A 324 6.90 -10.79 27.10
C TRP A 324 7.88 -10.23 28.14
N ALA A 325 7.60 -9.05 28.67
CA ALA A 325 8.50 -8.36 29.59
C ALA A 325 8.48 -8.99 30.99
N LEU A 326 7.41 -9.68 31.38
CA LEU A 326 7.34 -10.43 32.64
C LEU A 326 8.07 -11.75 32.51
N SER A 327 7.93 -12.41 31.36
CA SER A 327 8.55 -13.71 31.08
C SER A 327 10.04 -13.62 30.72
N ALA A 328 10.50 -12.48 30.20
CA ALA A 328 11.88 -12.29 29.78
C ALA A 328 12.87 -12.35 30.96
N ALA A 329 13.98 -13.07 30.77
CA ALA A 329 15.11 -13.02 31.67
C ALA A 329 15.80 -11.64 31.61
N PRO A 330 16.49 -11.19 32.67
CA PRO A 330 17.24 -9.93 32.64
C PRO A 330 18.23 -9.83 31.47
N ASP A 331 18.82 -10.97 31.09
CA ASP A 331 19.79 -11.06 29.99
C ASP A 331 19.13 -10.84 28.61
N ASP A 332 17.84 -11.17 28.47
CA ASP A 332 17.11 -11.02 27.19
C ASP A 332 16.91 -9.55 26.79
N PHE A 333 16.92 -8.63 27.76
CA PHE A 333 16.82 -7.20 27.49
C PHE A 333 18.07 -6.62 26.82
N VAL A 334 19.21 -7.33 26.85
CA VAL A 334 20.40 -6.93 26.08
C VAL A 334 20.09 -6.96 24.58
N TYR A 335 19.32 -7.95 24.12
CA TYR A 335 18.84 -8.05 22.74
C TYR A 335 17.89 -6.89 22.39
N VAL A 336 17.03 -6.49 23.33
CA VAL A 336 16.14 -5.33 23.16
C VAL A 336 16.96 -4.04 22.99
N ILE A 337 17.98 -3.82 23.82
CA ILE A 337 18.89 -2.65 23.70
C ILE A 337 19.62 -2.67 22.36
N HIS A 338 20.17 -3.82 21.98
CA HIS A 338 20.89 -3.98 20.72
C HIS A 338 19.99 -3.64 19.53
N ASP A 339 18.81 -4.25 19.46
CA ASP A 339 17.87 -4.05 18.37
C ASP A 339 17.35 -2.61 18.28
N ILE A 340 17.04 -1.95 19.41
CA ILE A 340 16.63 -0.53 19.41
C ILE A 340 17.72 0.35 18.79
N ASN A 341 18.99 0.15 19.17
CA ASN A 341 20.11 0.91 18.60
C ASN A 341 20.28 0.66 17.09
N CYS A 342 20.14 -0.60 16.66
CA CYS A 342 20.19 -0.96 15.25
C CYS A 342 19.04 -0.31 14.46
N LEU A 343 17.81 -0.39 14.97
CA LEU A 343 16.62 0.22 14.36
C LEU A 343 16.75 1.74 14.29
N GLY A 344 17.16 2.41 15.37
CA GLY A 344 17.33 3.87 15.39
C GLY A 344 18.31 4.37 14.32
N LYS A 345 19.43 3.65 14.13
CA LYS A 345 20.42 3.92 13.07
C LYS A 345 19.86 3.68 11.67
N GLU A 346 19.17 2.55 11.46
CA GLU A 346 18.59 2.20 10.16
C GLU A 346 17.49 3.19 9.74
N ILE A 347 16.57 3.51 10.67
CA ILE A 347 15.45 4.45 10.46
C ILE A 347 15.98 5.84 10.11
N SER A 348 17.02 6.31 10.80
CA SER A 348 17.60 7.64 10.58
C SER A 348 18.60 7.69 9.41
N GLY A 349 18.93 6.54 8.83
CA GLY A 349 19.90 6.37 7.75
C GLY A 349 19.27 5.82 6.48
N ALA A 350 19.64 4.59 6.12
CA ALA A 350 19.30 3.99 4.83
C ALA A 350 17.79 3.95 4.53
N TYR A 351 16.95 3.70 5.55
CA TYR A 351 15.50 3.70 5.39
C TYR A 351 14.98 5.09 5.01
N LEU A 352 15.37 6.13 5.76
CA LEU A 352 14.97 7.51 5.49
C LEU A 352 15.45 7.95 4.10
N ASP A 353 16.71 7.67 3.76
CA ASP A 353 17.27 8.01 2.45
C ASP A 353 16.49 7.35 1.30
N HIS A 354 16.07 6.09 1.48
CA HIS A 354 15.22 5.39 0.51
C HIS A 354 13.86 6.08 0.35
N VAL A 355 13.17 6.39 1.46
CA VAL A 355 11.87 7.08 1.42
C VAL A 355 11.97 8.45 0.71
N LEU A 356 13.00 9.24 1.04
CA LEU A 356 13.22 10.55 0.41
C LEU A 356 13.55 10.42 -1.08
N ARG A 357 14.29 9.39 -1.47
CA ARG A 357 14.59 9.11 -2.89
C ARG A 357 13.33 8.75 -3.67
N VAL A 358 12.46 7.92 -3.10
CA VAL A 358 11.19 7.54 -3.74
C VAL A 358 10.27 8.76 -3.91
N LEU A 359 10.31 9.71 -2.98
CA LEU A 359 9.51 10.94 -3.01
C LEU A 359 10.23 12.13 -3.66
N SER A 360 11.32 11.92 -4.40
CA SER A 360 12.18 13.00 -4.90
C SER A 360 11.47 14.00 -5.84
N SER A 361 10.31 13.63 -6.40
CA SER A 361 9.48 14.51 -7.22
C SER A 361 8.62 15.49 -6.42
N CYS A 362 8.51 15.32 -5.09
CA CYS A 362 7.74 16.20 -4.22
C CYS A 362 8.49 17.51 -3.92
N SER A 363 7.78 18.52 -3.41
CA SER A 363 8.40 19.79 -3.02
C SER A 363 9.32 19.61 -1.81
N THR A 364 10.28 20.52 -1.66
CA THR A 364 11.23 20.52 -0.54
C THR A 364 10.55 20.59 0.82
N GLU A 365 9.44 21.34 0.93
CA GLU A 365 8.68 21.45 2.17
C GLU A 365 8.05 20.12 2.58
N VAL A 366 7.53 19.36 1.60
CA VAL A 366 6.96 18.02 1.86
C VAL A 366 8.06 17.07 2.29
N LEU A 367 9.20 17.06 1.60
CA LEU A 367 10.33 16.21 1.95
C LEU A 367 10.87 16.50 3.35
N ASP A 368 10.95 17.78 3.75
CA ASP A 368 11.37 18.17 5.09
C ASP A 368 10.39 17.70 6.16
N LEU A 369 9.07 17.79 5.93
CA LEU A 369 8.06 17.27 6.85
C LEU A 369 8.12 15.76 7.00
N VAL A 370 8.32 15.03 5.89
CA VAL A 370 8.49 13.56 5.90
C VAL A 370 9.73 13.20 6.71
N LYS A 371 10.85 13.87 6.43
CA LYS A 371 12.13 13.66 7.14
C LYS A 371 11.99 13.91 8.64
N GLN A 372 11.40 15.03 9.03
CA GLN A 372 11.18 15.36 10.45
C GLN A 372 10.29 14.33 11.14
N SER A 373 9.24 13.85 10.47
CA SER A 373 8.31 12.86 11.02
C SER A 373 9.00 11.52 11.30
N ILE A 374 9.81 11.03 10.34
CA ILE A 374 10.54 9.77 10.48
C ILE A 374 11.64 9.89 11.55
N LEU A 375 12.40 10.98 11.55
CA LEU A 375 13.44 11.23 12.56
C LEU A 375 12.86 11.37 13.96
N HIS A 376 11.68 11.97 14.10
CA HIS A 376 10.99 12.05 15.38
C HIS A 376 10.64 10.66 15.93
N CYS A 377 10.17 9.74 15.08
CA CYS A 377 9.92 8.36 15.48
C CYS A 377 11.21 7.61 15.85
N GLY A 378 12.30 7.80 15.09
CA GLY A 378 13.61 7.25 15.43
C GLY A 378 14.09 7.72 16.81
N LYS A 379 14.00 9.03 17.07
CA LYS A 379 14.33 9.61 18.38
C LYS A 379 13.45 9.06 19.50
N SER A 380 12.15 8.88 19.25
CA SER A 380 11.24 8.28 20.24
C SER A 380 11.62 6.85 20.61
N LEU A 381 12.28 6.09 19.73
CA LEU A 381 12.84 4.77 20.07
C LEU A 381 14.10 4.91 20.93
N ASP A 382 15.00 5.83 20.58
CA ASP A 382 16.20 6.10 21.35
C ASP A 382 15.87 6.56 22.78
N ASP A 383 14.81 7.35 22.95
CA ASP A 383 14.32 7.82 24.25
C ASP A 383 13.83 6.65 25.15
N LEU A 384 13.58 5.46 24.61
CA LEU A 384 13.26 4.25 25.38
C LEU A 384 14.51 3.52 25.91
N LEU A 385 15.69 3.73 25.33
CA LEU A 385 16.92 3.06 25.76
C LEU A 385 17.23 3.25 27.25
N PRO A 386 17.16 4.48 27.83
CA PRO A 386 17.39 4.66 29.25
C PRO A 386 16.39 3.89 30.13
N LEU A 387 15.14 3.77 29.68
CA LEU A 387 14.11 3.02 30.41
C LEU A 387 14.44 1.54 30.44
N VAL A 388 14.80 0.95 29.30
CA VAL A 388 15.22 -0.46 29.21
C VAL A 388 16.44 -0.71 30.10
N ILE A 389 17.47 0.13 30.01
CA ILE A 389 18.70 0.00 30.81
C ILE A 389 18.39 0.06 32.32
N ASN A 390 17.53 0.97 32.76
CA ASN A 390 17.15 1.07 34.16
C ASN A 390 16.38 -0.16 34.63
N THR A 391 15.50 -0.72 33.80
CA THR A 391 14.78 -1.96 34.10
C THR A 391 15.73 -3.16 34.25
N ILE A 392 16.76 -3.28 33.42
CA ILE A 392 17.80 -4.32 33.58
C ILE A 392 18.55 -4.13 34.89
N LYS A 393 18.99 -2.90 35.19
CA LYS A 393 19.72 -2.59 36.43
C LYS A 393 18.90 -2.98 37.65
N GLU A 394 17.63 -2.59 37.70
CA GLU A 394 16.71 -2.95 38.79
C GLU A 394 16.57 -4.47 38.94
N ALA A 395 16.37 -5.20 37.83
CA ALA A 395 16.23 -6.65 37.85
C ALA A 395 17.51 -7.38 38.30
N LEU A 396 18.68 -6.92 37.86
CA LEU A 396 19.97 -7.48 38.27
C LEU A 396 20.28 -7.21 39.74
N VAL A 397 19.96 -6.01 40.24
CA VAL A 397 20.08 -5.67 41.66
C VAL A 397 19.18 -6.57 42.50
N GLN A 398 17.92 -6.75 42.11
CA GLN A 398 16.98 -7.61 42.82
C GLN A 398 17.45 -9.07 42.87
N LYS A 399 17.88 -9.62 41.72
CA LYS A 399 18.45 -10.98 41.65
C LYS A 399 19.69 -11.13 42.55
N SER A 400 20.53 -10.10 42.63
CA SER A 400 21.72 -10.10 43.48
C SER A 400 21.36 -10.11 44.98
N VAL A 401 20.30 -9.38 45.37
CA VAL A 401 19.77 -9.38 46.73
C VAL A 401 19.17 -10.75 47.09
N GLU A 402 18.39 -11.35 46.20
CA GLU A 402 17.79 -12.68 46.42
C GLU A 402 18.85 -13.77 46.59
N VAL A 403 19.89 -13.75 45.75
CA VAL A 403 21.03 -14.68 45.87
C VAL A 403 21.74 -14.50 47.21
N SER A 404 21.93 -13.24 47.63
CA SER A 404 22.57 -12.93 48.91
C SER A 404 21.76 -13.43 50.11
N ILE A 405 20.43 -13.23 50.09
CA ILE A 405 19.52 -13.76 51.12
C ILE A 405 19.55 -15.29 51.14
N THR A 406 19.52 -15.94 49.97
CA THR A 406 19.58 -17.39 49.86
C THR A 406 20.89 -17.95 50.44
N MET A 407 22.01 -17.29 50.13
CA MET A 407 23.32 -17.65 50.69
C MET A 407 23.36 -17.47 52.21
N LEU A 408 22.76 -16.40 52.75
CA LEU A 408 22.66 -16.18 54.19
C LEU A 408 21.81 -17.27 54.87
N ASN A 409 20.69 -17.66 54.26
CA ASN A 409 19.82 -18.74 54.75
C ASN A 409 20.56 -20.09 54.76
N ILE A 410 21.31 -20.41 53.71
CA ILE A 410 22.15 -21.62 53.67
C ILE A 410 23.19 -21.58 54.79
N LEU A 411 23.84 -20.43 55.01
CA LEU A 411 24.82 -20.25 56.08
C LEU A 411 24.19 -20.48 57.47
N LEU A 412 22.99 -19.92 57.71
CA LEU A 412 22.22 -20.11 58.95
C LEU A 412 21.83 -21.58 59.17
N ILE A 413 21.42 -22.30 58.12
CA ILE A 413 21.13 -23.74 58.19
C ILE A 413 22.41 -24.50 58.56
N CYS A 414 23.54 -24.22 57.90
CA CYS A 414 24.81 -24.86 58.21
C CYS A 414 25.23 -24.62 59.67
N ILE A 415 25.13 -23.39 60.17
CA ILE A 415 25.45 -23.06 61.58
C ILE A 415 24.52 -23.83 62.53
N SER A 416 23.23 -23.92 62.21
CA SER A 416 22.25 -24.63 63.03
C SER A 416 22.53 -26.14 63.10
N VAL A 417 22.87 -26.76 61.96
CA VAL A 417 23.29 -28.17 61.89
C VAL A 417 24.54 -28.40 62.73
N VAL A 418 25.56 -27.53 62.63
CA VAL A 418 26.78 -27.61 63.45
C VAL A 418 26.45 -27.51 64.94
N LYS A 419 25.54 -26.60 65.33
CA LYS A 419 25.12 -26.41 66.72
C LYS A 419 24.36 -27.61 67.28
N VAL A 420 23.46 -28.21 66.50
CA VAL A 420 22.75 -29.46 66.86
C VAL A 420 23.72 -30.63 66.99
N CYS A 421 24.68 -30.78 66.07
CA CYS A 421 25.72 -31.79 66.15
C CYS A 421 26.62 -31.61 67.40
N ALA A 422 26.95 -30.36 67.75
CA ALA A 422 27.74 -30.05 68.96
C ALA A 422 26.98 -30.36 70.26
N LEU A 423 25.67 -30.10 70.30
CA LEU A 423 24.82 -30.45 71.45
C LEU A 423 24.60 -31.97 71.57
N GLY A 424 24.44 -32.67 70.45
CA GLY A 424 24.36 -34.15 70.42
C GLY A 424 25.65 -34.84 70.88
N LEU A 425 26.82 -34.24 70.60
CA LEU A 425 28.12 -34.68 71.12
C LEU A 425 28.26 -34.50 72.65
N SER A 426 27.43 -33.66 73.27
CA SER A 426 27.41 -33.48 74.72
C SER A 426 26.56 -34.53 75.45
N TYR A 427 25.69 -35.25 74.71
CA TYR A 427 24.75 -36.23 75.27
C TYR A 427 25.16 -37.71 75.09
N GLN A 428 26.20 -37.98 74.29
CA GLN A 428 26.69 -39.35 74.03
C GLN A 428 28.18 -39.47 74.34
N LYS A 429 28.51 -40.06 75.49
CA LYS A 429 29.84 -40.61 75.79
C LYS A 429 30.10 -41.82 74.87
N GLN A 430 30.63 -41.62 73.66
CA GLN A 430 31.26 -42.72 72.91
C GLN A 430 32.33 -42.18 71.92
N LYS A 431 33.59 -42.56 72.16
CA LYS A 431 34.80 -42.10 71.45
C LYS A 431 34.95 -42.48 69.96
N PRO A 432 34.25 -43.47 69.34
CA PRO A 432 34.54 -43.80 67.94
C PRO A 432 33.78 -42.95 66.90
N LEU A 433 32.76 -42.17 67.29
CA LEU A 433 31.98 -41.34 66.35
C LEU A 433 32.66 -40.02 65.98
N ARG A 434 33.57 -39.47 66.80
CA ARG A 434 34.21 -38.18 66.52
C ARG A 434 35.05 -38.18 65.23
N SER A 435 35.77 -39.26 64.92
CA SER A 435 36.61 -39.34 63.73
C SER A 435 35.81 -39.46 62.42
N PHE A 436 34.68 -40.17 62.46
CA PHE A 436 33.74 -40.30 61.34
C PHE A 436 33.09 -38.96 61.01
N TRP A 437 32.66 -38.22 62.04
CA TRP A 437 32.01 -36.91 61.87
C TRP A 437 32.96 -35.80 61.43
N VAL A 438 34.21 -35.80 61.89
CA VAL A 438 35.24 -34.85 61.39
C VAL A 438 35.53 -35.09 59.90
N ARG A 439 35.52 -36.36 59.44
CA ARG A 439 35.66 -36.69 58.02
C ARG A 439 34.45 -36.25 57.20
N CYS A 440 33.22 -36.46 57.68
CA CYS A 440 32.01 -35.99 57.00
C CYS A 440 31.92 -34.46 56.93
N MET A 441 32.19 -33.74 58.02
CA MET A 441 32.19 -32.27 58.00
C MET A 441 33.32 -31.70 57.14
N SER A 442 34.51 -32.30 57.14
CA SER A 442 35.58 -31.92 56.22
C SER A 442 35.21 -32.18 54.75
N GLY A 443 34.42 -33.22 54.47
CA GLY A 443 33.92 -33.52 53.13
C GLY A 443 32.89 -32.49 52.66
N VAL A 444 31.92 -32.15 53.51
CA VAL A 444 30.89 -31.13 53.22
C VAL A 444 31.51 -29.74 53.07
N LEU A 445 32.44 -29.35 53.93
CA LEU A 445 33.17 -28.08 53.82
C LEU A 445 34.03 -28.02 52.54
N ARG A 446 34.70 -29.11 52.14
CA ARG A 446 35.42 -29.16 50.86
C ARG A 446 34.48 -29.08 49.67
N HIS A 447 33.32 -29.74 49.72
CA HIS A 447 32.35 -29.72 48.63
C HIS A 447 31.69 -28.35 48.48
N LEU A 448 31.40 -27.66 49.59
CA LEU A 448 30.92 -26.27 49.60
C LEU A 448 32.01 -25.29 49.12
N PHE A 449 33.27 -25.49 49.51
CA PHE A 449 34.39 -24.67 49.04
C PHE A 449 34.65 -24.86 47.54
N LEU A 450 34.53 -26.09 47.03
CA LEU A 450 34.64 -26.39 45.59
C LEU A 450 33.45 -25.84 44.78
N LEU A 451 32.22 -25.89 45.31
CA LEU A 451 31.05 -25.25 44.71
C LEU A 451 31.19 -23.72 44.66
N GLY A 452 31.77 -23.11 45.70
CA GLY A 452 32.13 -21.69 45.70
C GLY A 452 33.21 -21.34 44.68
N LYS A 453 34.24 -22.19 44.53
CA LYS A 453 35.34 -21.95 43.58
C LYS A 453 34.94 -22.17 42.12
N LYS A 454 34.06 -23.13 41.84
CA LYS A 454 33.56 -23.41 40.48
C LYS A 454 32.62 -22.32 39.95
N ARG A 455 32.01 -21.51 40.83
CA ARG A 455 31.20 -20.34 40.47
C ARG A 455 31.99 -19.03 40.36
N SER A 456 33.23 -18.98 40.84
CA SER A 456 34.12 -17.81 40.70
C SER A 456 34.88 -17.79 39.36
N SER A 457 34.71 -18.82 38.51
CA SER A 457 35.47 -19.01 37.26
C SER A 457 34.57 -19.20 36.03
N ASN A 458 33.27 -18.90 36.13
CA ASN A 458 32.33 -18.84 35.01
C ASN A 458 31.68 -17.47 34.95
#